data_AF-N9GEK1-F1
#
_entry.id   AF-N9GEK1-F1
#
_cell.length_a   1.000
_cell.length_b   1.000
_cell.length_c   1.000
_cell.angle_alpha   90.00
_cell.angle_beta   90.00
_cell.angle_gamma   90.00
#
_symmetry.space_group_name_H-M   'P 1'
#
loop_
_entity.id
_entity.type
_entity.pdbx_description
1 polymer ?
#
loop_
_entity_poly.entity_id
_entity_poly.type
_entity_poly.pdbx_seq_one_letter_code
_entity_poly.pdbx_strand_id
1 'polypeptide(L)'
;MNIGKEDFYFSILEQKIENKFLFPIKININGLCFGTFDSPTYMPSFIASLKSLIENKYLLNNELNKINFLDKIFINNDFIDNYYFTLEETFDDFSKRAARNDRFVFFLFQLHEDPFFTYPNLDVGRVYAESVPIDSVKFAVKELIKYRNQYF
;
A
#
# COMPACT_ATOMS: atom_id res chain seq x y z
N MET A 1 -8.58 8.29 12.57
CA MET A 1 -7.51 9.25 12.19
C MET A 1 -6.93 8.98 10.80
N ASN A 2 -6.40 10.02 10.14
CA ASN A 2 -5.58 9.90 8.93
C ASN A 2 -4.12 10.27 9.24
N ILE A 3 -3.16 9.49 8.73
CA ILE A 3 -1.72 9.70 8.93
C ILE A 3 -1.00 9.73 7.58
N GLY A 4 -0.53 10.90 7.15
CA GLY A 4 0.19 11.07 5.90
C GLY A 4 -0.10 12.42 5.24
N LYS A 5 0.00 12.45 3.92
CA LYS A 5 -0.31 13.60 3.06
C LYS A 5 -1.48 13.27 2.14
N GLU A 6 -2.04 14.28 1.47
CA GLU A 6 -3.21 14.12 0.58
C GLU A 6 -3.02 13.04 -0.50
N ASP A 7 -1.82 12.96 -1.07
CA ASP A 7 -1.45 11.98 -2.11
C ASP A 7 -1.26 10.56 -1.56
N PHE A 8 -0.77 10.42 -0.33
CA PHE A 8 -0.55 9.13 0.32
C PHE A 8 -0.72 9.22 1.84
N TYR A 9 -1.70 8.48 2.37
CA TYR A 9 -1.95 8.41 3.81
C TYR A 9 -2.61 7.10 4.25
N PHE A 10 -2.43 6.77 5.51
CA PHE A 10 -3.14 5.69 6.17
C PHE A 10 -4.42 6.20 6.83
N SER A 11 -5.54 5.52 6.62
CA SER A 11 -6.72 5.71 7.47
C SER A 11 -6.70 4.65 8.56
N ILE A 12 -6.90 5.05 9.81
CA ILE A 12 -6.87 4.16 10.97
C ILE A 12 -8.15 4.33 11.78
N LEU A 13 -8.78 3.20 12.13
CA LEU A 13 -9.99 3.18 12.96
C LEU A 13 -9.62 3.01 14.44
N GLU A 14 -9.28 4.12 15.09
CA GLU A 14 -8.62 4.17 16.41
C GLU A 14 -9.40 3.45 17.51
N GLN A 15 -10.72 3.55 17.49
CA GLN A 15 -11.60 2.91 18.48
C GLN A 15 -11.56 1.38 18.47
N LYS A 16 -11.00 0.77 17.41
CA LYS A 16 -10.85 -0.68 17.26
C LYS A 16 -9.40 -1.14 17.50
N ILE A 17 -8.50 -0.26 17.94
CA ILE A 17 -7.12 -0.64 18.30
C ILE A 17 -7.12 -1.18 19.73
N GLU A 18 -6.83 -2.47 19.88
CA GLU A 18 -6.72 -3.11 21.20
C GLU A 18 -5.28 -3.13 21.73
N ASN A 19 -4.29 -3.20 20.84
CA ASN A 19 -2.88 -3.26 21.19
C ASN A 19 -2.01 -2.69 20.05
N LYS A 20 -0.72 -2.47 20.34
CA LYS A 20 0.25 -1.86 19.41
C LYS A 20 0.60 -2.69 18.15
N PHE A 21 0.13 -3.92 18.06
CA PHE A 21 0.49 -4.85 16.99
C PHE A 21 -0.61 -5.02 15.95
N LEU A 22 -1.88 -4.76 16.28
CA LEU A 22 -3.03 -5.07 15.42
C LEU A 22 -3.86 -3.82 15.17
N PHE A 23 -3.72 -3.21 14.00
CA PHE A 23 -4.42 -1.96 13.68
C PHE A 23 -5.40 -2.19 12.52
N PRO A 24 -6.67 -1.77 12.65
CA PRO A 24 -7.58 -1.66 11.52
C PRO A 24 -7.17 -0.45 10.69
N ILE A 25 -6.54 -0.71 9.54
CA ILE A 25 -5.84 0.28 8.72
C ILE A 25 -6.18 0.09 7.23
N LYS A 26 -6.29 1.20 6.52
CA LYS A 26 -6.39 1.26 5.05
C LYS A 26 -5.27 2.11 4.49
N ILE A 27 -4.87 1.85 3.26
CA ILE A 27 -3.96 2.72 2.50
C ILE A 27 -4.78 3.56 1.54
N ASN A 28 -4.52 4.86 1.49
CA ASN A 28 -5.13 5.76 0.53
C ASN A 28 -4.05 6.33 -0.37
N ILE A 29 -4.28 6.28 -1.67
CA ILE A 29 -3.34 6.70 -2.71
C ILE A 29 -4.13 7.51 -3.73
N ASN A 30 -3.84 8.81 -3.85
CA ASN A 30 -4.52 9.73 -4.78
C ASN A 30 -6.07 9.66 -4.73
N GLY A 31 -6.63 9.50 -3.52
CA GLY A 31 -8.08 9.40 -3.30
C GLY A 31 -8.69 8.00 -3.45
N LEU A 32 -7.94 7.02 -3.96
CA LEU A 32 -8.34 5.61 -3.93
C LEU A 32 -8.01 5.00 -2.57
N CYS A 33 -8.86 4.08 -2.10
CA CYS A 33 -8.76 3.49 -0.77
C CYS A 33 -8.65 1.97 -0.86
N PHE A 34 -7.56 1.40 -0.35
CA PHE A 34 -7.24 -0.03 -0.38
C PHE A 34 -7.25 -0.61 1.03
N GLY A 35 -7.80 -1.82 1.16
CA GLY A 35 -7.95 -2.53 2.43
C GLY A 35 -9.28 -2.27 3.14
N THR A 36 -9.50 -3.00 4.24
CA THR A 36 -10.72 -2.95 5.05
C THR A 36 -10.44 -2.61 6.53
N PHE A 37 -11.46 -2.18 7.27
CA PHE A 37 -11.44 -2.09 8.74
C PHE A 37 -12.09 -3.29 9.43
N ASP A 38 -12.47 -4.30 8.66
CA ASP A 38 -13.16 -5.50 9.15
C ASP A 38 -12.19 -6.52 9.75
N SER A 39 -10.92 -6.48 9.34
CA SER A 39 -9.81 -7.20 9.97
C SER A 39 -8.73 -6.21 10.42
N PRO A 40 -8.03 -6.45 11.53
CA PRO A 40 -6.81 -5.72 11.83
C PRO A 40 -5.66 -6.16 10.92
N THR A 41 -4.59 -5.37 10.89
CA THR A 41 -3.34 -5.65 10.19
C THR A 41 -2.21 -5.76 11.20
N TYR A 42 -1.36 -6.77 11.04
CA TYR A 42 -0.18 -6.96 11.89
C TYR A 42 0.91 -5.93 11.58
N MET A 43 0.97 -4.90 12.43
CA MET A 43 1.77 -3.69 12.25
C MET A 43 3.27 -3.93 12.10
N PRO A 44 3.93 -4.86 12.82
CA PRO A 44 5.36 -5.10 12.62
C PRO A 44 5.70 -5.51 11.19
N SER A 45 4.93 -6.44 10.61
CA SER A 45 5.17 -6.93 9.25
C SER A 45 4.76 -5.87 8.21
N PHE A 46 3.60 -5.25 8.39
CA PHE A 46 3.13 -4.15 7.54
C PHE A 46 4.17 -3.00 7.42
N ILE A 47 4.71 -2.55 8.56
CA ILE A 47 5.74 -1.50 8.58
C ILE A 47 7.04 -1.99 7.95
N ALA A 48 7.44 -3.26 8.16
CA ALA A 48 8.63 -3.82 7.55
C ALA A 48 8.52 -3.85 6.02
N SER A 49 7.37 -4.22 5.48
CA SER A 49 7.11 -4.20 4.04
C SER A 49 7.18 -2.79 3.45
N LEU A 50 6.60 -1.80 4.13
CA LEU A 50 6.67 -0.41 3.70
C LEU A 50 8.10 0.15 3.74
N LYS A 51 8.89 -0.21 4.75
CA LYS A 51 10.33 0.12 4.80
C LYS A 51 11.10 -0.55 3.68
N SER A 52 10.84 -1.82 3.41
CA SER A 52 11.43 -2.55 2.27
C SER A 52 11.14 -1.83 0.96
N LEU A 53 9.91 -1.36 0.74
CA LEU A 53 9.57 -0.55 -0.44
C LEU A 53 10.45 0.71 -0.58
N ILE A 54 10.75 1.38 0.53
CA ILE A 54 11.56 2.61 0.56
C ILE A 54 13.06 2.31 0.37
N GLU A 55 13.57 1.21 0.90
CA GLU A 55 15.02 1.01 1.10
C GLU A 55 15.59 -0.10 0.19
N ASN A 56 14.79 -1.09 -0.18
CA ASN A 56 15.26 -2.27 -0.89
C ASN A 56 15.64 -1.95 -2.34
N LYS A 57 16.87 -2.30 -2.72
CA LYS A 57 17.41 -2.11 -4.08
C LYS A 57 16.66 -2.92 -5.14
N TYR A 58 16.05 -4.05 -4.80
CA TYR A 58 15.28 -4.86 -5.75
C TYR A 58 13.95 -4.21 -6.15
N LEU A 59 13.48 -3.24 -5.36
CA LEU A 59 12.30 -2.44 -5.66
C LEU A 59 12.67 -1.10 -6.33
N LEU A 60 13.96 -0.80 -6.48
CA LEU A 60 14.45 0.37 -7.20
C LEU A 60 14.54 0.08 -8.70
N ASN A 61 13.87 0.91 -9.50
CA ASN A 61 14.01 0.93 -10.95
C ASN A 61 13.89 2.37 -11.47
N ASN A 62 15.03 2.95 -11.84
CA ASN A 62 15.12 4.33 -12.33
C ASN A 62 14.63 4.53 -13.77
N GLU A 63 14.28 3.45 -14.48
CA GLU A 63 13.63 3.55 -15.79
C GLU A 63 12.11 3.70 -15.70
N LEU A 64 11.52 3.46 -14.52
CA LEU A 64 10.10 3.68 -14.29
C LEU A 64 9.82 5.17 -14.12
N ASN A 65 8.72 5.62 -14.72
CA ASN A 65 8.19 6.97 -14.58
C ASN A 65 6.66 6.92 -14.62
N LYS A 66 6.03 8.07 -14.38
CA LYS A 66 4.56 8.19 -14.30
C LYS A 66 3.82 7.76 -15.58
N ILE A 67 4.52 7.68 -16.72
CA ILE A 67 3.93 7.35 -18.02
C ILE A 67 4.05 5.84 -18.28
N ASN A 68 5.20 5.23 -17.99
CA ASN A 68 5.50 3.86 -18.45
C ASN A 68 5.33 2.76 -17.40
N PHE A 69 5.10 3.10 -16.12
CA PHE A 69 5.19 2.11 -15.05
C PHE A 69 4.12 1.03 -15.14
N LEU A 70 2.90 1.37 -15.56
CA LEU A 70 1.82 0.41 -15.76
C LEU A 70 2.24 -0.63 -16.82
N ASP A 71 2.60 -0.16 -18.02
CA ASP A 71 2.97 -1.03 -19.14
C ASP A 71 4.23 -1.86 -18.89
N LYS A 72 5.09 -1.44 -17.94
CA LYS A 72 6.30 -2.19 -17.56
C LYS A 72 6.07 -3.23 -16.46
N ILE A 73 5.05 -3.05 -15.62
CA ILE A 73 4.78 -3.94 -14.47
C ILE A 73 3.60 -4.88 -14.76
N PHE A 74 2.68 -4.45 -15.62
CA PHE A 74 1.51 -5.21 -16.05
C PHE A 74 1.56 -5.41 -17.57
N ILE A 75 1.95 -6.59 -18.01
CA ILE A 75 2.23 -6.93 -19.41
C ILE A 75 1.33 -8.08 -19.81
N ASN A 76 0.70 -8.01 -20.99
CA ASN A 76 -0.18 -9.07 -21.51
C ASN A 76 -1.29 -9.48 -20.53
N ASN A 77 -1.88 -8.50 -19.84
CA ASN A 77 -2.90 -8.68 -18.81
C ASN A 77 -2.44 -9.45 -17.56
N ASP A 78 -1.14 -9.43 -17.26
CA ASP A 78 -0.60 -10.08 -16.06
C ASP A 78 0.51 -9.26 -15.39
N PHE A 79 0.68 -9.46 -14.09
CA PHE A 79 1.77 -8.88 -13.32
C PHE A 79 3.08 -9.62 -13.59
N ILE A 80 4.16 -8.89 -13.78
CA ILE A 80 5.49 -9.50 -13.81
C ILE A 80 5.87 -10.11 -12.45
N ASP A 81 6.81 -11.05 -12.45
CA ASP A 81 7.31 -11.72 -11.22
C ASP A 81 8.19 -10.83 -10.33
N ASN A 82 8.49 -9.60 -10.74
CA ASN A 82 9.26 -8.68 -9.93
C ASN A 82 8.35 -7.74 -9.15
N TYR A 83 8.90 -7.06 -8.14
CA TYR A 83 8.23 -5.98 -7.39
C TYR A 83 7.06 -6.42 -6.50
N TYR A 84 7.09 -7.66 -6.01
CA TYR A 84 6.14 -8.14 -5.00
C TYR A 84 6.09 -7.21 -3.78
N PHE A 85 4.88 -6.92 -3.33
CA PHE A 85 4.60 -6.01 -2.22
C PHE A 85 3.53 -6.61 -1.30
N THR A 86 3.95 -7.04 -0.11
CA THR A 86 3.09 -7.71 0.89
C THR A 86 2.62 -6.72 1.94
N LEU A 87 1.33 -6.70 2.26
CA LEU A 87 0.73 -5.73 3.18
C LEU A 87 -0.14 -6.37 4.28
N GLU A 88 -0.06 -7.70 4.45
CA GLU A 88 -0.87 -8.49 5.40
C GLU A 88 -2.38 -8.58 5.07
N GLU A 89 -3.10 -9.24 5.98
CA GLU A 89 -4.46 -9.79 5.86
C GLU A 89 -5.50 -8.88 5.20
N THR A 90 -5.56 -7.58 5.57
CA THR A 90 -6.58 -6.67 5.02
C THR A 90 -6.38 -6.35 3.55
N PHE A 91 -5.22 -6.70 2.99
CA PHE A 91 -4.86 -6.44 1.60
C PHE A 91 -4.74 -7.73 0.80
N ASP A 92 -5.06 -8.91 1.35
CA ASP A 92 -4.85 -10.19 0.68
C ASP A 92 -5.79 -10.44 -0.50
N ASP A 93 -6.95 -9.77 -0.53
CA ASP A 93 -7.87 -9.75 -1.69
C ASP A 93 -7.28 -9.04 -2.93
N PHE A 94 -6.06 -8.51 -2.83
CA PHE A 94 -5.40 -7.79 -3.91
C PHE A 94 -4.17 -8.53 -4.42
N SER A 95 -4.04 -8.63 -5.74
CA SER A 95 -2.74 -8.75 -6.39
C SER A 95 -2.04 -7.40 -6.32
N LYS A 96 -0.78 -7.42 -5.87
CA LYS A 96 -0.04 -6.19 -5.52
C LYS A 96 1.36 -6.19 -6.11
N ARG A 97 1.74 -5.06 -6.69
CA ARG A 97 3.11 -4.73 -7.07
C ARG A 97 3.45 -3.32 -6.62
N ALA A 98 4.66 -3.13 -6.14
CA ALA A 98 5.17 -1.80 -5.88
C ALA A 98 6.66 -1.69 -6.21
N ALA A 99 7.00 -0.67 -6.99
CA ALA A 99 8.38 -0.33 -7.31
C ALA A 99 8.59 1.16 -7.06
N ARG A 100 9.83 1.62 -7.06
CA ARG A 100 10.15 3.03 -6.91
C ARG A 100 11.29 3.45 -7.80
N ASN A 101 11.36 4.74 -8.07
CA ASN A 101 12.60 5.40 -8.44
C ASN A 101 13.00 6.38 -7.31
N ASP A 102 13.97 7.24 -7.56
CA ASP A 102 14.44 8.20 -6.55
C ASP A 102 13.41 9.29 -6.19
N ARG A 103 12.33 9.44 -6.95
CA ARG A 103 11.33 10.51 -6.81
C ARG A 103 9.94 10.00 -6.48
N PHE A 104 9.55 8.85 -7.01
CA PHE A 104 8.19 8.31 -6.95
C PHE A 104 8.18 6.86 -6.52
N VAL A 105 7.10 6.47 -5.86
CA VAL A 105 6.68 5.09 -5.66
C VAL A 105 5.51 4.83 -6.61
N PHE A 106 5.55 3.69 -7.28
CA PHE A 106 4.57 3.21 -8.23
C PHE A 106 3.87 2.02 -7.61
N PHE A 107 2.57 2.12 -7.41
CA PHE A 107 1.72 1.09 -6.83
C PHE A 107 0.80 0.54 -7.89
N LEU A 108 0.69 -0.78 -7.96
CA LEU A 108 -0.36 -1.45 -8.70
C LEU A 108 -1.12 -2.38 -7.76
N PHE A 109 -2.44 -2.25 -7.76
CA PHE A 109 -3.38 -3.09 -7.04
C PHE A 109 -4.42 -3.62 -8.02
N GLN A 110 -4.75 -4.89 -7.92
CA GLN A 110 -5.88 -5.48 -8.64
C GLN A 110 -6.70 -6.28 -7.65
N LEU A 111 -7.98 -5.94 -7.51
CA LEU A 111 -8.92 -6.67 -6.67
C LEU A 111 -9.23 -8.02 -7.33
N HIS A 112 -9.13 -9.11 -6.58
CA HIS A 112 -9.46 -10.45 -7.05
C HIS A 112 -10.94 -10.60 -7.42
N GLU A 113 -11.24 -11.62 -8.23
CA GLU A 113 -12.61 -11.92 -8.68
C GLU A 113 -13.55 -12.29 -7.53
N ASP A 114 -13.04 -13.03 -6.55
CA ASP A 114 -13.77 -13.48 -5.37
C ASP A 114 -13.13 -12.93 -4.08
N PRO A 115 -13.25 -11.61 -3.80
CA PRO A 115 -12.64 -11.02 -2.61
C PRO A 115 -13.40 -11.46 -1.35
N PHE A 116 -12.68 -11.68 -0.26
CA PHE A 116 -13.27 -12.01 1.04
C PHE A 116 -14.02 -10.80 1.63
N PHE A 117 -13.51 -9.59 1.45
CA PHE A 117 -14.15 -8.36 1.94
C PHE A 117 -14.84 -7.57 0.81
N THR A 118 -15.67 -6.60 1.20
CA THR A 118 -16.35 -5.69 0.26
C THR A 118 -15.60 -4.37 0.13
N TYR A 119 -15.43 -3.90 -1.11
CA TYR A 119 -14.73 -2.65 -1.46
C TYR A 119 -15.63 -1.74 -2.31
N PRO A 120 -16.42 -0.83 -1.69
CA PRO A 120 -17.48 -0.11 -2.38
C PRO A 120 -17.05 0.75 -3.58
N ASN A 121 -15.78 1.18 -3.61
CA ASN A 121 -15.24 2.09 -4.62
C ASN A 121 -14.22 1.43 -5.54
N LEU A 122 -14.11 0.09 -5.50
CA LEU A 122 -13.16 -0.66 -6.30
C LEU A 122 -13.90 -1.74 -7.09
N ASP A 123 -13.77 -1.66 -8.41
CA ASP A 123 -14.17 -2.67 -9.37
C ASP A 123 -13.23 -3.89 -9.31
N VAL A 124 -13.82 -5.07 -9.32
CA VAL A 124 -13.16 -6.38 -9.44
C VAL A 124 -12.39 -6.48 -10.77
N GLY A 125 -11.23 -7.14 -10.76
CA GLY A 125 -10.42 -7.40 -11.95
C GLY A 125 -9.71 -6.17 -12.54
N ARG A 126 -10.11 -4.96 -12.14
CA ARG A 126 -9.50 -3.71 -12.56
C ARG A 126 -8.15 -3.49 -11.90
N VAL A 127 -7.16 -3.12 -12.70
CA VAL A 127 -5.84 -2.69 -12.21
C VAL A 127 -5.88 -1.20 -11.89
N TYR A 128 -5.60 -0.87 -10.64
CA TYR A 128 -5.39 0.49 -10.14
C TYR A 128 -3.90 0.75 -10.10
N ALA A 129 -3.44 1.68 -10.93
CA ALA A 129 -2.04 2.01 -11.08
C ALA A 129 -1.81 3.47 -10.68
N GLU A 130 -1.15 3.68 -9.55
CA GLU A 130 -0.97 5.00 -8.95
C GLU A 130 0.50 5.31 -8.70
N SER A 131 0.85 6.59 -8.85
CA SER A 131 2.20 7.06 -8.52
C SER A 131 2.13 8.22 -7.54
N VAL A 132 3.00 8.17 -6.52
CA VAL A 132 3.08 9.20 -5.48
C VAL A 132 4.54 9.56 -5.20
N PRO A 133 4.85 10.80 -4.82
CA PRO A 133 6.17 11.18 -4.33
C PRO A 133 6.67 10.24 -3.23
N ILE A 134 7.92 9.78 -3.33
CA ILE A 134 8.51 8.87 -2.33
C ILE A 134 8.57 9.51 -0.93
N ASP A 135 8.70 10.84 -0.87
CA ASP A 135 8.73 11.58 0.39
C ASP A 135 7.38 11.58 1.11
N SER A 136 6.27 11.46 0.38
CA SER A 136 4.93 11.29 0.97
C SER A 136 4.80 9.93 1.64
N VAL A 137 5.29 8.86 0.99
CA VAL A 137 5.34 7.51 1.56
C VAL A 137 6.27 7.48 2.79
N LYS A 138 7.49 8.01 2.69
CA LYS A 138 8.44 8.09 3.82
C LYS A 138 7.84 8.83 5.01
N PHE A 139 7.17 9.96 4.76
CA PHE A 139 6.52 10.75 5.79
C PHE A 139 5.42 9.95 6.48
N ALA A 140 4.49 9.36 5.72
CA ALA A 140 3.40 8.56 6.28
C ALA A 140 3.92 7.38 7.11
N VAL A 141 4.93 6.65 6.62
CA VAL A 141 5.53 5.52 7.35
C VAL A 141 6.18 5.97 8.65
N LYS A 142 6.91 7.08 8.63
CA LYS A 142 7.52 7.66 9.85
C LYS A 142 6.47 8.02 10.89
N GLU A 143 5.40 8.68 10.48
CA GLU A 143 4.33 9.09 11.39
C GLU A 143 3.53 7.88 11.89
N LEU A 144 3.32 6.86 11.06
CA LEU A 144 2.68 5.61 11.46
C LEU A 144 3.48 4.88 12.57
N ILE A 145 4.80 4.83 12.45
CA ILE A 145 5.68 4.23 13.47
C ILE A 145 5.58 5.00 14.79
N LYS A 146 5.61 6.34 14.74
CA LYS A 146 5.46 7.16 15.95
C LYS A 146 4.11 6.92 16.61
N TYR A 147 3.04 6.92 15.83
CA TYR A 147 1.68 6.70 16.30
C TYR A 147 1.53 5.33 16.94
N ARG A 148 2.01 4.26 16.28
CA ARG A 148 2.00 2.90 16.84
C ARG A 148 2.67 2.83 18.22
N ASN A 149 3.79 3.52 18.40
CA ASN A 149 4.55 3.51 19.65
C ASN A 149 3.87 4.27 20.80
N GLN A 150 2.75 4.97 20.56
CA GLN A 150 1.94 5.57 21.63
C GLN A 150 1.11 4.53 22.38
N TYR A 151 0.85 3.39 21.74
CA TYR A 151 0.17 2.24 22.33
C TYR A 151 1.26 1.36 22.98
N PHE A 152 1.25 1.26 24.31
CA PHE A 152 2.24 0.51 25.09
C PHE A 152 1.80 -0.93 25.32
#